data_AF-A0A1B2AE28-F1
#
_entry.id   AF-A0A1B2AE28-F1
#
_cell.length_a   1.000
_cell.length_b   1.000
_cell.length_c   1.000
_cell.angle_alpha   90.00
_cell.angle_beta   90.00
_cell.angle_gamma   90.00
#
_symmetry.space_group_name_H-M   'P 1'
#
loop_
_entity.id
_entity.type
_entity.pdbx_description
1 polymer ?
#
loop_
_entity_poly.entity_id
_entity_poly.type
_entity_poly.pdbx_seq_one_letter_code
_entity_poly.pdbx_strand_id
1 'polypeptide(L)' 'MAYPYDSTVSAAIKRAGLPKSHKVHWSEQRKADVVRAVRDKLITFDEARWRYLLSRSEFRTWEEKVDQQEAKEIA' A
#
# COMPACT_ATOMS: atom_id res chain seq x y z
N MET A 1 -8.76 3.32 15.21
CA MET A 1 -9.75 3.34 14.10
C MET A 1 -10.63 2.11 14.29
N ALA A 2 -11.87 2.28 14.74
CA ALA A 2 -12.82 1.17 14.84
C ALA A 2 -13.52 1.07 13.49
N TYR A 3 -13.19 0.05 12.72
CA TYR A 3 -13.90 -0.19 11.46
C TYR A 3 -15.34 -0.61 11.78
N PRO A 4 -16.36 0.00 11.16
CA PRO A 4 -17.71 -0.53 11.26
C PRO A 4 -17.71 -1.96 10.66
N TYR A 5 -18.50 -2.86 11.27
CA TYR A 5 -18.51 -4.31 11.01
C TYR A 5 -18.68 -4.67 9.52
N ASP A 6 -19.32 -3.79 8.73
CA ASP A 6 -19.56 -3.92 7.31
C ASP A 6 -18.37 -3.50 6.42
N SER A 7 -17.39 -2.76 6.97
CA SER A 7 -16.18 -2.36 6.27
C SER A 7 -14.98 -3.18 6.73
N THR A 8 -14.65 -4.22 5.96
CA THR A 8 -13.42 -4.98 6.20
C THR A 8 -12.27 -4.35 5.43
N VAL A 9 -11.07 -4.32 6.03
CA VAL A 9 -9.84 -3.88 5.37
C VAL A 9 -9.60 -4.66 4.05
N SER A 10 -10.10 -5.90 3.97
CA SER A 10 -10.09 -6.72 2.75
C SER A 10 -10.89 -6.11 1.58
N ALA A 11 -11.97 -5.37 1.85
CA ALA A 11 -12.74 -4.68 0.82
C ALA A 11 -12.01 -3.45 0.29
N ALA A 12 -11.35 -2.68 1.16
CA ALA A 12 -10.50 -1.56 0.77
C ALA A 12 -9.32 -2.02 -0.09
N ILE A 13 -8.67 -3.12 0.31
CA ILE A 13 -7.61 -3.80 -0.46
C ILE A 13 -8.11 -4.21 -1.85
N LYS A 14 -9.32 -4.79 -1.94
CA LYS A 14 -9.90 -5.19 -3.24
C LYS A 14 -10.15 -3.98 -4.15
N ARG A 15 -10.59 -2.86 -3.60
CA ARG A 15 -10.78 -1.60 -4.37
C ARG A 15 -9.45 -1.04 -4.86
N ALA A 16 -8.41 -1.13 -4.04
CA ALA A 16 -7.06 -0.64 -4.37
C ALA A 16 -6.22 -1.64 -5.20
N GLY A 17 -6.78 -2.79 -5.61
CA GLY A 17 -6.03 -3.81 -6.38
C GLY A 17 -4.91 -4.51 -5.60
N LEU A 18 -4.90 -4.37 -4.27
CA LEU A 18 -3.80 -4.80 -3.44
C LEU A 18 -3.74 -6.32 -3.28
N PRO A 19 -2.52 -6.89 -3.15
CA PRO A 19 -2.37 -8.32 -2.90
C PRO A 19 -2.99 -8.71 -1.56
N LYS A 20 -3.75 -9.82 -1.53
CA LYS A 20 -4.40 -10.34 -0.32
C LYS A 20 -3.42 -10.88 0.73
N SER A 21 -2.18 -11.20 0.34
CA SER A 21 -1.17 -11.83 1.18
C SER A 21 0.22 -11.21 0.94
N HIS A 22 1.12 -11.32 1.91
CA HIS A 22 2.52 -10.90 1.81
C HIS A 22 3.35 -11.77 0.86
N LYS A 23 2.93 -13.02 0.61
CA LYS A 23 3.62 -13.96 -0.30
C LYS A 23 3.28 -13.63 -1.75
N VAL A 24 3.75 -12.48 -2.21
CA VAL A 24 3.58 -12.04 -3.60
C VAL A 24 4.88 -11.51 -4.16
N HIS A 25 5.01 -11.60 -5.48
CA HIS A 25 6.08 -10.91 -6.17
C HIS A 25 5.83 -9.39 -6.10
N TRP A 26 6.72 -8.66 -5.44
CA TRP A 26 6.62 -7.21 -5.27
C TRP A 26 7.23 -6.48 -6.47
N SER A 27 6.42 -6.31 -7.52
CA SER A 27 6.74 -5.42 -8.64
C SER A 27 6.71 -3.94 -8.21
N GLU A 28 7.34 -3.06 -8.99
CA GLU A 28 7.34 -1.62 -8.72
C GLU A 28 5.92 -1.04 -8.72
N GLN A 29 5.05 -1.52 -9.61
CA GLN A 29 3.63 -1.17 -9.62
C GLN A 29 2.90 -1.57 -8.33
N ARG A 30 3.09 -2.80 -7.84
CA ARG A 30 2.42 -3.26 -6.60
C ARG A 30 2.88 -2.49 -5.37
N LYS A 31 4.16 -2.08 -5.33
CA LYS A 31 4.68 -1.21 -4.28
C LYS A 31 4.01 0.16 -4.36
N ALA A 32 3.87 0.70 -5.56
CA ALA A 32 3.15 1.95 -5.80
C ALA A 32 1.69 1.90 -5.37
N ASP A 33 0.98 0.81 -5.67
CA ASP A 33 -0.41 0.63 -5.26
C ASP A 33 -0.56 0.64 -3.73
N VAL A 34 0.35 -0.03 -3.00
CA VAL A 34 0.34 -0.01 -1.53
C VAL A 34 0.61 1.39 -0.99
N VAL A 35 1.61 2.09 -1.52
CA VAL A 35 1.93 3.47 -1.11
C VAL A 35 0.75 4.41 -1.37
N ARG A 36 0.14 4.33 -2.55
CA ARG A 36 -1.06 5.11 -2.92
C ARG A 36 -2.23 4.82 -2.00
N ALA A 37 -2.52 3.55 -1.73
CA ALA A 37 -3.60 3.18 -0.81
C ALA A 37 -3.40 3.70 0.62
N VAL A 38 -2.15 3.76 1.10
CA VAL A 38 -1.82 4.37 2.39
C VAL A 38 -1.96 5.89 2.35
N ARG A 39 -1.51 6.55 1.26
CA ARG A 39 -1.66 8.00 1.06
C ARG A 39 -3.12 8.44 0.95
N ASP A 40 -3.92 7.66 0.23
CA ASP A 40 -5.37 7.84 0.04
C ASP A 40 -6.19 7.47 1.29
N LYS A 41 -5.53 7.05 2.38
CA LYS A 41 -6.13 6.64 3.65
C LYS A 41 -7.13 5.47 3.51
N LEU A 42 -6.98 4.66 2.46
CA LEU A 42 -7.78 3.43 2.27
C LEU A 42 -7.38 2.35 3.28
N ILE A 43 -6.09 2.30 3.60
CA ILE A 43 -5.51 1.47 4.66
C ILE A 43 -4.53 2.31 5.48
N THR A 44 -4.34 1.95 6.74
CA THR A 44 -3.32 2.58 7.58
C THR A 44 -1.95 1.96 7.34
N PHE A 45 -0.90 2.73 7.64
CA PHE A 45 0.48 2.22 7.59
C PHE A 45 0.67 1.01 8.53
N ASP A 46 0.11 1.05 9.74
CA ASP A 46 0.19 -0.07 10.68
C ASP A 46 -0.45 -1.34 10.09
N GLU A 47 -1.61 -1.25 9.44
CA GLU A 47 -2.22 -2.40 8.78
C GLU A 47 -1.39 -2.94 7.63
N ALA A 48 -0.79 -2.07 6.82
CA ALA A 48 0.14 -2.47 5.77
C ALA A 48 1.35 -3.19 6.36
N ARG A 49 1.91 -2.66 7.46
CA ARG A 49 3.01 -3.26 8.21
C ARG A 49 2.66 -4.64 8.75
N TRP A 50 1.52 -4.80 9.41
CA TRP A 50 1.08 -6.09 9.96
C TRP A 50 0.75 -7.10 8.87
N ARG A 51 0.15 -6.69 7.75
CA ARG A 51 -0.21 -7.60 6.65
C ARG A 51 0.96 -8.02 5.78
N TYR A 52 1.81 -7.07 5.42
CA TYR A 52 2.90 -7.26 4.47
C TYR A 52 4.26 -7.46 5.13
N LEU A 53 4.31 -7.42 6.46
CA LEU A 53 5.51 -7.61 7.28
C LEU A 53 6.63 -6.64 6.90
N LEU A 54 6.26 -5.43 6.45
CA LEU A 54 7.19 -4.39 6.01
C LEU A 54 7.60 -3.49 7.17
N SER A 55 8.87 -3.09 7.18
CA SER A 55 9.38 -2.07 8.10
C SER A 55 9.06 -0.66 7.62
N ARG A 56 9.13 0.31 8.53
CA ARG A 56 8.96 1.73 8.19
C ARG A 56 10.05 2.24 7.25
N SER A 57 11.27 1.74 7.39
CA SER A 57 12.38 2.02 6.47
C SER A 57 12.11 1.49 5.06
N GLU A 58 11.63 0.24 4.94
CA GLU A 58 11.29 -0.32 3.63
C GLU A 58 10.15 0.44 2.95
N PHE A 59 9.13 0.81 3.72
CA PHE A 59 8.02 1.62 3.20
C PHE A 59 8.51 2.96 2.65
N ARG A 60 9.40 3.64 3.39
CA ARG A 60 10.01 4.90 2.93
C ARG A 60 10.76 4.73 1.61
N THR A 61 11.54 3.65 1.46
CA THR A 61 12.20 3.35 0.18
C THR A 61 11.18 3.16 -0.96
N TRP A 62 9.99 2.62 -0.66
CA TRP A 62 8.94 2.50 -1.66
C TRP A 62 8.33 3.86 -1.99
N GLU A 63 8.09 4.71 -0.99
CA GLU A 63 7.59 6.08 -1.22
C GLU A 63 8.52 6.89 -2.11
N GLU A 64 9.83 6.83 -1.87
CA GLU A 64 10.84 7.50 -2.69
C GLU A 64 10.81 6.99 -4.13
N LYS A 65 10.70 5.67 -4.35
CA LYS A 65 10.60 5.10 -5.70
C LYS A 65 9.32 5.51 -6.43
N VAL A 66 8.21 5.61 -5.70
CA VAL A 66 6.92 6.04 -6.26
C VAL A 66 6.99 7.51 -6.66
N ASP A 67 7.56 8.36 -5.82
CA ASP A 67 7.78 9.78 -6.11
C ASP A 67 8.63 9.97 -7.37
N GLN A 68 9.72 9.19 -7.52
CA GLN A 68 10.54 9.20 -8.73
C GLN A 68 9.78 8.74 -9.98
N GLN A 69 8.93 7.72 -9.84
CA GLN A 69 8.12 7.21 -10.95
C GLN A 69 7.03 8.20 -11.36
N GLU A 70 6.39 8.87 -10.40
CA GLU A 70 5.39 9.90 -10.65
C GLU A 70 6.02 11.13 -11.30
N ALA A 71 7.21 11.56 -10.84
CA ALA A 71 7.98 12.62 -11.48
C ALA A 71 8.34 12.29 -12.94
N LYS A 72 8.68 11.03 -13.23
CA LYS A 72 8.99 10.57 -14.59
C LYS A 72 7.75 10.51 -15.50
N GLU A 73 6.56 10.26 -14.96
CA GLU A 73 5.32 10.21 -15.75
C GLU A 73 4.82 11.61 -16.13
N ILE A 74 5.17 12.64 -15.35
CA ILE A 74 4.78 14.04 -15.56
C ILE A 74 5.75 14.78 -16.51
N ALA A 75 7.00 14.32 -16.63
CA ALA A 75 8.06 14.92 -17.44
C ALA A 75 8.07 14.40 -18.89
#